data_AF-A0A970TD50-F1
#
_entry.id   AF-A0A970TD50-F1
#
_cell.length_a   1.000
_cell.length_b   1.000
_cell.length_c   1.000
_cell.angle_alpha   90.00
_cell.angle_beta   90.00
_cell.angle_gamma   90.00
#
_symmetry.space_group_name_H-M   'P 1'
#
loop_
_entity.id
_entity.type
_entity.pdbx_description
1 polymer ?
#
loop_
_entity_poly.entity_id
_entity_poly.type
_entity_poly.pdbx_seq_one_letter_code
_entity_poly.pdbx_strand_id
1 'polypeptide(L)'
;MNHDSFPPITVRAGHLAAAIAIDRQTWDGHVAVRHPEVSPYLDCVIGTIEQPEIIARDATHPERVYFLKHWPDVPHFRRNWLQVLVLLPLGCP
;
A
#
# COMPACT_ATOMS: atom_id res chain seq x y z
N MET A 1 -17.72 -26.91 3.23
CA MET A 1 -17.84 -25.58 2.58
C MET A 1 -16.43 -25.15 2.24
N ASN A 2 -16.15 -24.96 0.96
CA ASN A 2 -14.82 -24.70 0.44
C ASN A 2 -14.36 -23.31 0.91
N HIS A 3 -13.18 -23.26 1.54
CA HIS A 3 -12.43 -22.02 1.69
C HIS A 3 -11.75 -21.75 0.36
N ASP A 4 -12.35 -20.90 -0.47
CA ASP A 4 -11.66 -20.31 -1.62
C ASP A 4 -10.49 -19.47 -1.10
N SER A 5 -9.29 -20.06 -1.14
CA SER A 5 -8.04 -19.33 -0.99
C SER A 5 -7.87 -18.43 -2.22
N PHE A 6 -8.24 -17.16 -2.08
CA PHE A 6 -7.90 -16.16 -3.07
C PHE A 6 -6.38 -15.94 -3.07
N PRO A 7 -5.73 -15.88 -4.24
CA PRO A 7 -4.30 -15.66 -4.30
C PRO A 7 -3.96 -14.25 -3.76
N PRO A 8 -2.88 -14.10 -2.98
CA PRO A 8 -2.43 -12.78 -2.54
C PRO A 8 -2.13 -11.92 -3.77
N ILE A 9 -2.69 -10.70 -3.80
CA ILE A 9 -2.38 -9.71 -4.85
C ILE A 9 -0.91 -9.35 -4.68
N THR A 10 -0.07 -9.89 -5.57
CA THR A 10 1.38 -9.72 -5.54
C THR A 10 1.75 -8.50 -6.36
N VAL A 11 2.03 -7.38 -5.70
CA VAL A 11 2.44 -6.14 -6.37
C VAL A 11 3.92 -6.21 -6.75
N ARG A 12 4.25 -6.04 -8.04
CA ARG A 12 5.64 -6.01 -8.54
C ARG A 12 6.04 -4.60 -8.96
N ALA A 13 6.56 -3.81 -8.02
CA ALA A 13 7.21 -2.53 -8.34
C ALA A 13 8.68 -2.79 -8.74
N GLY A 14 8.97 -2.71 -10.04
CA GLY A 14 10.18 -3.23 -10.70
C GLY A 14 11.56 -2.66 -10.29
N HIS A 15 11.69 -1.89 -9.22
CA HIS A 15 13.00 -1.43 -8.72
C HIS A 15 13.19 -1.52 -7.19
N LEU A 16 12.18 -2.03 -6.47
CA LEU A 16 12.24 -2.31 -5.03
C LEU A 16 11.64 -3.70 -4.84
N ALA A 17 12.48 -4.73 -4.91
CA ALA A 17 12.07 -6.14 -4.90
C ALA A 17 11.63 -6.65 -3.52
N ALA A 18 10.78 -5.90 -2.82
CA ALA A 18 9.88 -6.44 -1.83
C ALA A 18 8.50 -6.47 -2.48
N ALA A 19 8.04 -7.65 -2.87
CA ALA A 19 6.68 -7.84 -3.30
C ALA A 19 5.78 -7.52 -2.10
N ILE A 20 5.21 -6.31 -2.08
CA ILE A 20 4.28 -5.90 -1.03
C ILE A 20 2.95 -6.53 -1.41
N ALA A 21 2.66 -7.69 -0.81
CA ALA A 21 1.35 -8.29 -0.95
C ALA A 21 0.40 -7.58 0.01
N ILE A 22 -0.51 -6.76 -0.52
CA ILE A 22 -1.68 -6.31 0.24
C ILE A 22 -2.79 -7.33 0.01
N ASP A 23 -3.00 -8.19 0.99
CA ASP A 23 -4.11 -9.10 1.01
C ASP A 23 -5.40 -8.37 1.44
N ARG A 24 -6.49 -8.54 0.68
CA ARG A 24 -7.77 -7.89 0.96
C ARG A 24 -8.36 -8.37 2.28
N GLN A 25 -8.17 -9.64 2.66
CA GLN A 25 -8.64 -10.16 3.94
C GLN A 25 -7.89 -9.49 5.12
N THR A 26 -6.59 -9.26 4.97
CA THR A 26 -5.78 -8.53 5.95
C THR A 26 -6.20 -7.07 6.04
N TRP A 27 -6.49 -6.44 4.90
CA TRP A 27 -7.05 -5.08 4.86
C TRP A 27 -8.37 -4.99 5.62
N ASP A 28 -9.33 -5.82 5.27
CA ASP A 28 -10.67 -5.81 5.86
C ASP A 28 -10.63 -6.21 7.35
N GLY A 29 -9.79 -7.18 7.71
CA GLY A 29 -9.71 -7.72 9.07
C GLY A 29 -8.88 -6.91 10.06
N HIS A 30 -7.92 -6.10 9.58
CA HIS A 30 -7.01 -5.34 10.46
C HIS A 30 -7.04 -3.84 10.23
N VAL A 31 -6.99 -3.40 8.98
CA VAL A 31 -6.90 -1.97 8.64
C VAL A 31 -8.28 -1.34 8.72
N ALA A 32 -9.26 -1.88 8.00
CA ALA A 32 -10.62 -1.35 7.97
C ALA A 32 -11.34 -1.44 9.32
N VAL A 33 -11.04 -2.45 10.15
CA VAL A 33 -11.58 -2.55 11.52
C VAL A 33 -11.08 -1.41 12.41
N ARG A 34 -9.80 -1.05 12.30
CA ARG A 34 -9.18 -0.01 13.13
C ARG A 34 -9.38 1.40 12.57
N HIS A 35 -9.52 1.48 11.26
CA HIS A 35 -9.65 2.71 10.48
C HIS A 35 -10.78 2.54 9.44
N PRO A 36 -12.05 2.49 9.88
CA PRO A 36 -13.18 2.31 8.96
C PRO A 36 -13.25 3.43 7.91
N GLU A 37 -12.75 4.62 8.23
CA GLU A 37 -12.66 5.76 7.33
C GLU A 37 -11.79 5.49 6.10
N VAL A 38 -10.82 4.56 6.16
CA VAL A 38 -9.97 4.26 5.00
C VAL A 38 -10.46 3.07 4.18
N SER A 39 -11.43 2.30 4.68
CA SER A 39 -11.93 1.08 4.06
C SER A 39 -12.27 1.21 2.56
N PRO A 40 -12.90 2.30 2.09
CA PRO A 40 -13.26 2.45 0.67
C PRO A 40 -12.06 2.68 -0.26
N TYR A 41 -10.88 3.00 0.28
CA TYR A 41 -9.72 3.45 -0.50
C TYR A 41 -8.67 2.35 -0.74
N LEU A 42 -9.02 1.08 -0.50
CA LEU A 42 -8.11 -0.04 -0.76
C LEU A 42 -7.55 0.00 -2.19
N ASP A 43 -8.41 0.23 -3.18
CA ASP A 43 -8.00 0.27 -4.58
C ASP A 43 -7.05 1.46 -4.87
N CYS A 44 -7.24 2.59 -4.19
CA CYS A 44 -6.31 3.73 -4.26
C CYS A 44 -4.95 3.38 -3.65
N VAL A 45 -4.92 2.65 -2.53
CA VAL A 45 -3.69 2.19 -1.89
C VAL A 45 -2.94 1.23 -2.81
N ILE A 46 -3.63 0.22 -3.35
CA ILE A 46 -3.05 -0.74 -4.30
C ILE A 46 -2.50 0.01 -5.51
N GLY A 47 -3.30 0.88 -6.13
CA GLY A 47 -2.90 1.66 -7.30
C GLY A 47 -1.74 2.63 -7.04
N THR A 48 -1.54 3.05 -5.80
CA THR A 48 -0.39 3.88 -5.37
C THR A 48 0.90 3.06 -5.29
N ILE A 49 0.83 1.79 -4.87
CA ILE A 49 2.00 0.90 -4.80
C ILE A 49 2.33 0.32 -6.19
N GLU A 50 1.32 -0.02 -6.99
CA GLU A 50 1.51 -0.59 -8.33
C GLU A 50 2.08 0.40 -9.32
N GLN A 51 1.60 1.65 -9.27
CA GLN A 51 1.97 2.69 -10.21
C GLN A 51 2.21 4.01 -9.45
N PRO A 52 3.24 4.06 -8.60
CA PRO A 52 3.61 5.28 -7.88
C PRO A 52 4.08 6.34 -8.87
N GLU A 53 3.78 7.60 -8.58
CA GLU A 53 4.42 8.72 -9.26
C GLU A 53 5.76 9.07 -8.62
N ILE A 54 5.86 8.90 -7.29
CA ILE A 54 7.09 9.15 -6.54
C ILE A 54 7.34 7.97 -5.61
N ILE A 55 8.60 7.53 -5.56
CA ILE A 55 9.09 6.59 -4.56
C ILE A 55 10.18 7.31 -3.77
N ALA A 56 10.00 7.43 -2.46
CA ALA A 56 10.97 8.05 -1.56
C ALA A 56 11.41 7.07 -0.47
N ARG A 57 12.70 7.02 -0.17
CA ARG A 57 13.23 6.29 0.99
C ARG A 57 13.47 7.27 2.12
N ASP A 58 13.17 6.87 3.34
CA ASP A 58 13.51 7.67 4.51
C ASP A 58 15.02 7.62 4.75
N ALA A 59 15.69 8.77 4.75
CA ALA A 59 17.14 8.84 4.91
C ALA A 59 17.60 8.40 6.32
N THR A 60 16.71 8.49 7.31
CA THR A 60 17.00 8.11 8.70
C THR A 60 16.58 6.67 9.01
N HIS A 61 15.64 6.13 8.23
CA HIS A 61 15.03 4.84 8.44
C HIS A 61 14.99 4.06 7.11
N PRO A 62 16.10 3.43 6.69
CA PRO A 62 16.21 2.81 5.37
C PRO A 62 15.20 1.67 5.15
N GLU A 63 14.62 1.11 6.21
CA GLU A 63 13.52 0.17 6.14
C GLU A 63 12.19 0.79 5.68
N ARG A 64 12.09 2.12 5.62
CA ARG A 64 10.86 2.84 5.26
C ARG A 64 10.91 3.33 3.82
N VAL A 65 9.90 2.92 3.06
CA VAL A 65 9.69 3.36 1.68
C VAL A 65 8.31 3.96 1.56
N TYR A 66 8.24 5.17 1.02
CA TYR A 66 7.01 5.87 0.73
C TYR A 66 6.70 5.78 -0.76
N PHE A 67 5.51 5.31 -1.07
CA PHE A 67 4.92 5.33 -2.40
C PHE A 67 3.89 6.47 -2.43
N LEU A 68 4.05 7.41 -3.35
CA LEU A 68 3.16 8.55 -3.46
C LEU A 68 2.52 8.60 -4.85
N LYS A 69 1.23 8.89 -4.88
CA LYS A 69 0.45 9.07 -6.10
C LYS A 69 -0.58 10.16 -5.91
N HIS A 70 -0.81 10.93 -6.96
CA HIS A 70 -1.79 12.00 -6.96
C HIS A 70 -3.21 11.42 -7.20
N TRP A 71 -4.16 11.78 -6.34
CA TRP A 71 -5.56 11.35 -6.37
C TRP A 71 -6.47 12.58 -6.11
N PRO A 72 -6.69 13.42 -7.13
CA PRO A 72 -7.39 14.69 -6.95
C PRO A 72 -8.89 14.53 -6.67
N ASP A 73 -9.48 13.40 -7.08
CA ASP A 73 -10.92 13.18 -7.04
C ASP A 73 -11.37 12.28 -5.87
N VAL A 74 -10.47 11.96 -4.93
CA VAL A 74 -10.81 11.10 -3.80
C VAL A 74 -11.31 11.94 -2.62
N PRO A 75 -12.62 11.90 -2.31
CA PRO A 75 -13.15 12.64 -1.17
C PRO A 75 -12.46 12.20 0.12
N HIS A 76 -12.17 13.16 1.00
CA HIS A 76 -11.45 13.02 2.29
C HIS A 76 -9.92 13.03 2.28
N PHE A 77 -9.26 12.88 1.13
CA PHE A 77 -7.84 13.22 1.05
C PHE A 77 -7.68 14.75 1.02
N ARG A 78 -7.37 15.34 2.18
CA ARG A 78 -7.11 16.79 2.30
C ARG A 78 -5.94 17.27 1.45
N ARG A 79 -5.07 16.34 1.04
CA ARG A 79 -3.97 16.56 0.12
C ARG A 79 -4.26 15.74 -1.11
N ASN A 80 -4.03 16.30 -2.28
CA ASN A 80 -4.22 15.57 -3.54
C ASN A 80 -3.23 14.40 -3.72
N TRP A 81 -2.43 14.07 -2.71
CA TRP A 81 -1.42 13.02 -2.72
C TRP A 81 -1.77 11.98 -1.66
N LEU A 82 -1.88 10.72 -2.08
CA LEU A 82 -1.91 9.59 -1.18
C LEU A 82 -0.47 9.11 -0.96
N GLN A 83 -0.07 9.00 0.29
CA GLN A 83 1.23 8.50 0.70
C GLN A 83 1.04 7.16 1.41
N VAL A 84 1.64 6.11 0.86
CA VAL A 84 1.62 4.76 1.43
C VAL A 84 3.02 4.43 1.94
N LEU A 85 3.16 4.26 3.25
CA LEU A 85 4.39 3.81 3.89
C LEU A 85 4.42 2.28 3.89
N VAL A 86 5.54 1.75 3.41
CA VAL A 86 5.86 0.32 3.45
C VAL A 86 7.12 0.13 4.28
N LEU A 87 7.05 -0.84 5.19
CA LEU A 87 8.21 -1.31 5.94
C LEU A 87 8.82 -2.51 5.19
N LEU A 88 10.05 -2.33 4.72
CA LEU A 88 10.84 -3.41 4.14
C LEU A 88 11.35 -4.33 5.25
N PRO A 89 11.41 -5.66 5.02
CA PRO A 89 12.12 -6.55 5.92
C PRO A 89 13.58 -6.11 6.02
N LEU A 90 14.10 -6.06 7.24
CA LEU A 90 15.50 -5.74 7.52
C LEU A 90 16.41 -6.68 6.72
N GLY A 91 17.13 -6.15 5.73
CA GLY A 91 18.07 -6.91 4.89
C GLY A 91 17.83 -6.86 3.38
N CYS A 92 16.82 -6.14 2.87
CA CYS A 92 16.73 -5.83 1.44
C CYS A 92 17.68 -4.67 1.08
N PRO A 93 18.69 -4.86 0.19
CA PRO A 93 19.60 -3.81 -0.26
C PRO A 93 18.90 -2.73 -1.11
#